data_AF-C2KLX7-F1
#
_entry.id   AF-C2KLX7-F1
#
_cell.length_a   1.000
_cell.length_b   1.000
_cell.length_c   1.000
_cell.angle_alpha   90.00
_cell.angle_beta   90.00
_cell.angle_gamma   90.00
#
_symmetry.space_group_name_H-M   'P 1'
#
loop_
_entity.id
_entity.type
_entity.pdbx_description
1 polymer ?
#
loop_
_entity_poly.entity_id
_entity_poly.type
_entity_poly.pdbx_seq_one_letter_code
_entity_poly.pdbx_strand_id
1 'polypeptide(L)' 'DVSGVKIKGNVLQNLTSKTMEELQKKQMITGGMIPKVNSALFAAHHGVRAVHITNTVTHPGTIVTI' A
#
# COMPACT_ATOMS: atom_id res chain seq x y z
N ASP A 1 -4.89 6.80 12.97
CA ASP A 1 -4.14 5.61 12.55
C ASP A 1 -4.91 4.74 11.57
N VAL A 2 -4.23 4.19 10.55
CA VAL A 2 -4.85 3.36 9.49
C VAL A 2 -4.20 1.98 9.44
N SER A 3 -5.01 0.93 9.53
CA SER A 3 -4.56 -0.47 9.55
C SER A 3 -4.03 -1.00 8.21
N GLY A 4 -3.99 -0.17 7.17
CA GLY A 4 -3.52 -0.51 5.82
C GLY A 4 -4.15 0.39 4.77
N VAL A 5 -3.94 0.06 3.50
CA VAL A 5 -4.57 0.72 2.35
C VAL A 5 -6.04 0.25 2.26
N LYS A 6 -6.97 1.14 2.61
CA LYS A 6 -8.42 0.84 2.57
C LYS A 6 -9.00 1.14 1.21
N ILE A 7 -9.63 0.15 0.59
CA ILE A 7 -10.38 0.24 -0.65
C ILE A 7 -11.82 -0.16 -0.38
N LYS A 8 -12.77 0.76 -0.62
CA LYS A 8 -14.22 0.53 -0.41
C LYS A 8 -14.55 -0.10 0.96
N GLY A 9 -13.84 0.32 2.01
CA GLY A 9 -14.03 -0.16 3.38
C GLY A 9 -13.18 -1.38 3.77
N ASN A 10 -12.56 -2.09 2.82
CA ASN A 10 -11.72 -3.26 3.09
C ASN A 10 -10.24 -2.93 3.00
N VAL A 11 -9.41 -3.55 3.85
CA VAL A 11 -7.95 -3.43 3.75
C VAL A 11 -7.46 -4.31 2.61
N LEU A 12 -6.72 -3.72 1.67
CA LEU A 12 -6.06 -4.45 0.62
C LEU A 12 -4.85 -5.17 1.21
N GLN A 13 -4.82 -6.50 1.13
CA GLN A 13 -3.74 -7.31 1.72
C GLN A 13 -2.44 -7.23 0.92
N ASN A 14 -2.53 -7.23 -0.42
CA ASN A 14 -1.36 -7.19 -1.31
C ASN A 14 -1.49 -6.05 -2.31
N LEU A 15 -0.42 -5.28 -2.49
CA LEU A 15 -0.36 -4.18 -3.41
C LEU A 15 0.91 -4.26 -4.27
N THR A 16 0.71 -4.27 -5.59
CA THR A 16 1.78 -4.24 -6.60
C THR A 16 1.79 -2.88 -7.30
N SER A 17 2.87 -2.55 -8.02
CA SER A 17 2.93 -1.33 -8.83
C SER A 17 1.76 -1.20 -9.81
N LYS A 18 1.39 -2.31 -10.47
CA LYS A 18 0.27 -2.33 -11.43
C LYS A 18 -1.06 -2.03 -10.74
N THR A 19 -1.35 -2.73 -9.64
CA THR A 19 -2.58 -2.52 -8.89
C THR A 19 -2.65 -1.09 -8.37
N MET A 20 -1.53 -0.53 -7.90
CA MET A 20 -1.48 0.86 -7.44
C MET A 20 -1.87 1.87 -8.52
N GLU A 21 -1.30 1.77 -9.72
CA GLU A 21 -1.69 2.66 -10.83
C GLU A 21 -3.19 2.59 -11.13
N GLU A 22 -3.77 1.39 -11.10
CA GLU A 22 -5.22 1.21 -11.28
C GLU A 22 -6.03 1.85 -10.15
N LEU A 23 -5.58 1.71 -8.90
CA LEU A 23 -6.26 2.27 -7.72
C LEU A 23 -6.19 3.80 -7.69
N GLN A 24 -5.08 4.39 -8.13
CA GLN A 24 -4.94 5.84 -8.33
C GLN A 24 -5.85 6.33 -9.45
N LYS A 25 -5.85 5.67 -10.61
CA LYS A 25 -6.74 6.02 -11.74
C LYS A 25 -8.22 5.95 -11.34
N LYS A 26 -8.58 4.96 -10.52
CA LYS A 26 -9.94 4.81 -9.97
C LYS A 26 -10.24 5.76 -8.78
N GLN A 27 -9.32 6.65 -8.43
CA GLN A 27 -9.43 7.58 -7.27
C GLN A 27 -9.79 6.88 -5.95
N MET A 28 -9.43 5.59 -5.80
CA MET A 28 -9.77 4.82 -4.59
C MET A 28 -8.73 5.01 -3.48
N ILE A 29 -7.54 5.49 -3.81
CA ILE A 29 -6.50 5.91 -2.86
C ILE A 29 -6.37 7.42 -2.98
N THR A 30 -6.59 8.13 -1.88
CA THR A 30 -6.61 9.59 -1.86
C THR A 30 -5.73 10.15 -0.75
N GLY A 31 -5.37 11.43 -0.89
CA GLY A 31 -4.62 12.18 0.12
C GLY A 31 -3.24 11.60 0.42
N GLY A 32 -2.84 11.65 1.70
CA GLY A 32 -1.52 11.25 2.17
C GLY A 32 -1.19 9.77 2.01
N MET A 33 -2.13 8.93 1.56
CA MET A 33 -1.84 7.52 1.27
C MET A 33 -1.04 7.34 -0.03
N ILE A 34 -1.22 8.25 -1.00
CA ILE A 34 -0.47 8.23 -2.26
C ILE A 34 1.06 8.29 -2.03
N PRO A 35 1.61 9.29 -1.31
CA PRO A 35 3.05 9.34 -1.07
C PRO A 35 3.54 8.15 -0.24
N LYS A 36 2.73 7.61 0.69
CA LYS A 36 3.09 6.42 1.47
C LYS A 36 3.27 5.18 0.60
N VAL A 37 2.31 4.94 -0.29
CA VAL A 37 2.37 3.78 -1.21
C VAL A 37 3.50 3.95 -2.21
N ASN A 38 3.72 5.16 -2.74
CA ASN A 38 4.84 5.43 -3.64
C ASN A 38 6.19 5.17 -2.98
N SER A 39 6.39 5.59 -1.73
CA SER A 39 7.62 5.28 -0.99
C SER A 39 7.79 3.79 -0.75
N ALA A 40 6.71 3.06 -0.45
CA ALA A 40 6.75 1.60 -0.28
C ALA A 40 7.12 0.87 -1.58
N LEU A 41 6.54 1.29 -2.70
CA LEU A 41 6.89 0.77 -4.03
C LEU A 41 8.33 1.10 -4.40
N PHE A 42 8.77 2.34 -4.15
CA PHE A 42 10.15 2.75 -4.40
C PHE A 42 11.13 1.85 -3.65
N ALA A 43 10.90 1.63 -2.34
CA ALA A 43 11.73 0.73 -1.55
C ALA A 43 11.73 -0.70 -2.10
N ALA A 44 10.55 -1.24 -2.45
CA ALA A 44 10.44 -2.58 -3.03
C ALA A 44 11.22 -2.71 -4.35
N HIS A 45 11.13 -1.72 -5.24
CA HIS A 45 11.91 -1.65 -6.50
C HIS A 45 13.42 -1.60 -6.29
N HIS A 46 13.90 -1.08 -5.15
CA HIS A 46 15.32 -0.97 -4.84
C HIS A 46 15.86 -2.18 -4.04
N GLY A 47 15.17 -3.31 -4.11
CA GLY A 47 15.64 -4.58 -3.53
C GLY A 47 15.12 -4.89 -2.13
N VAL A 48 14.20 -4.07 -1.59
CA VAL A 48 13.47 -4.44 -0.38
C VAL A 48 12.48 -5.55 -0.73
N ARG A 49 12.54 -6.68 -0.02
CA ARG A 49 11.70 -7.85 -0.34
C ARG A 49 10.20 -7.58 -0.18
N ALA A 50 9.82 -6.87 0.87
CA ALA A 50 8.43 -6.53 1.15
C ALA A 50 8.36 -5.31 2.08
N VAL A 51 7.35 -4.47 1.88
CA VAL A 51 7.04 -3.34 2.77
C VAL A 51 5.65 -3.53 3.36
N HIS A 52 5.52 -3.42 4.69
CA HIS A 52 4.24 -3.60 5.37
C HIS A 52 3.69 -2.24 5.81
N ILE A 53 2.52 -1.87 5.31
CA ILE A 53 1.76 -0.68 5.70
C ILE A 53 0.68 -1.10 6.69
N THR A 54 0.87 -0.80 7.97
CA THR A 54 -0.04 -1.16 9.08
C THR A 54 0.02 -0.12 10.20
N ASN A 55 -0.99 -0.10 11.08
CA ASN A 55 -0.93 0.70 12.32
C ASN A 55 -0.46 -0.11 13.54
N THR A 56 -0.28 -1.42 13.39
CA THR A 56 0.09 -2.32 14.49
C THR A 56 1.20 -3.26 14.04
N VAL A 57 2.13 -3.56 14.94
CA VAL A 57 3.20 -4.54 14.69
C VAL A 57 2.70 -5.99 14.73
N THR A 58 1.50 -6.23 15.27
CA THR A 58 0.98 -7.60 15.46
C THR A 58 0.14 -8.12 14.30
N HIS A 59 -0.36 -7.24 13.43
CA HIS A 59 -1.17 -7.63 12.28
C HIS A 59 -0.59 -7.06 10.98
N PRO A 60 -0.31 -7.90 9.98
CA PRO A 60 0.04 -7.41 8.66
C PRO A 60 -1.16 -6.67 8.07
N GLY A 61 -0.95 -5.41 7.69
CA GLY A 61 -1.94 -4.58 7.02
C GLY A 61 -1.89 -4.84 5.53
N THR A 62 -1.41 -3.86 4.77
CA THR A 62 -1.12 -4.02 3.34
C THR A 62 0.35 -4.35 3.14
N ILE A 63 0.63 -5.43 2.42
CA ILE A 63 1.96 -5.85 2.01
C ILE A 63 2.21 -5.33 0.60
N VAL A 64 3.32 -4.64 0.41
CA VAL A 64 3.76 -4.10 -0.87
C VAL A 64 4.97 -4.90 -1.35
N THR A 65 4.84 -5.48 -2.53
CA THR A 65 5.90 -6.24 -3.21
C THR A 65 5.95 -5.82 -4.68
N ILE A 66 7.11 -5.98 -5.29
CA ILE A 66 7.31 -5.84 -6.74
C ILE A 66 6.96 -7.12 -7.48
#